data_AF-A0A3R7TLN0-F1
#
_entry.id   AF-A0A3R7TLN0-F1
#
_cell.length_a   1.000
_cell.length_b   1.000
_cell.length_c   1.000
_cell.angle_alpha   90.00
_cell.angle_beta   90.00
_cell.angle_gamma   90.00
#
_symmetry.space_group_name_H-M   'P 1'
#
loop_
_entity.id
_entity.type
_entity.pdbx_description
1 polymer ?
#
loop_
_entity_poly.entity_id
_entity_poly.type
_entity_poly.pdbx_seq_one_letter_code
_entity_poly.pdbx_strand_id
1 'polypeptide(L)'
;MARPKKKIRELRAIRVNVRMTVDEYLILSQNASTLGITIPDYIRKRVTGKTLPRKRILLEDRQLFIELGRIGNNINQLTKKVHLGMKHPPMLINQLAELKNILDMLKSNIVKSDCQAD
;
A
#
# COMPACT_ATOMS: atom_id res chain seq x y z
N MET A 1 -18.00 -15.43 9.62
CA MET A 1 -18.64 -14.35 10.40
C MET A 1 -18.64 -13.07 9.60
N ALA A 2 -19.77 -12.34 9.57
CA ALA A 2 -19.84 -11.03 8.93
C ALA A 2 -18.96 -10.03 9.70
N ARG A 3 -18.26 -9.13 8.97
CA ARG A 3 -17.51 -8.05 9.61
C ARG A 3 -18.47 -7.17 10.42
N PRO A 4 -18.21 -6.87 11.70
CA PRO A 4 -19.02 -5.95 12.48
C PRO A 4 -19.18 -4.61 11.74
N LYS A 5 -20.42 -4.11 11.68
CA LYS A 5 -20.71 -2.82 11.02
C LYS A 5 -20.06 -1.70 11.84
N LYS A 6 -19.41 -0.75 11.16
CA LYS A 6 -18.83 0.44 11.80
C LYS A 6 -19.94 1.37 12.31
N LYS A 7 -19.68 2.08 13.41
CA LYS A 7 -20.56 3.14 13.90
C LYS A 7 -20.61 4.29 12.90
N ILE A 8 -21.74 5.02 12.83
CA ILE A 8 -21.93 6.14 11.88
C ILE A 8 -20.80 7.17 11.99
N ARG A 9 -20.34 7.49 13.21
CA ARG A 9 -19.23 8.43 13.47
C ARG A 9 -17.87 7.98 12.93
N GLU A 10 -17.69 6.70 12.65
CA GLU A 10 -16.46 6.12 12.11
C GLU A 10 -16.50 5.97 10.58
N LEU A 11 -17.67 6.21 9.97
CA LEU A 11 -17.84 6.16 8.53
C LEU A 11 -17.33 7.46 7.90
N ARG A 12 -16.60 7.32 6.79
CA ARG A 12 -16.21 8.45 5.94
C ARG A 12 -17.38 8.83 5.02
N ALA A 13 -18.52 9.19 5.61
CA ALA A 13 -19.77 9.46 4.88
C ALA A 13 -19.87 10.89 4.33
N ILE A 14 -19.22 11.86 4.99
CA ILE A 14 -19.29 13.28 4.64
C ILE A 14 -18.22 13.60 3.59
N ARG A 15 -18.61 14.30 2.52
CA ARG A 15 -17.70 14.83 1.49
C ARG A 15 -17.53 16.33 1.67
N VAL A 16 -16.30 16.80 1.56
CA VAL A 16 -15.94 18.23 1.55
C VAL A 16 -15.27 18.52 0.22
N ASN A 17 -15.82 19.46 -0.55
CA ASN A 17 -15.27 19.86 -1.85
C ASN A 17 -14.56 21.21 -1.69
N VAL A 18 -13.31 21.29 -2.17
CA VAL A 18 -12.49 22.51 -2.10
C VAL A 18 -12.01 22.83 -3.51
N ARG A 19 -12.25 24.06 -3.96
CA ARG A 19 -11.67 24.56 -5.21
C ARG A 19 -10.25 25.03 -4.92
N MET A 20 -9.34 24.70 -5.83
CA MET A 20 -7.92 25.06 -5.73
C MET A 20 -7.47 25.59 -7.09
N THR A 21 -6.48 26.47 -7.08
CA THR A 21 -5.71 26.80 -8.29
C THR A 21 -4.83 25.61 -8.69
N VAL A 22 -4.25 25.67 -9.90
CA VAL A 22 -3.33 24.64 -10.37
C VAL A 22 -2.10 24.55 -9.46
N ASP A 23 -1.54 25.69 -9.08
CA ASP A 23 -0.34 25.75 -8.24
C ASP A 23 -0.59 25.20 -6.84
N GLU A 24 -1.74 25.53 -6.24
CA GLU A 24 -2.16 24.97 -4.94
C GLU A 24 -2.27 23.45 -5.00
N TYR A 25 -2.86 22.91 -6.08
CA TYR A 25 -2.98 21.47 -6.27
C TYR A 25 -1.62 20.79 -6.45
N LEU A 26 -0.70 21.39 -7.21
CA LEU A 26 0.64 20.84 -7.41
C LEU A 26 1.43 20.76 -6.10
N ILE A 27 1.41 21.83 -5.29
CA ILE A 27 2.05 21.87 -3.97
C ILE A 27 1.45 20.78 -3.07
N LEU A 28 0.12 20.67 -3.05
CA LEU A 28 -0.58 19.65 -2.26
C LEU A 28 -0.21 18.23 -2.70
N SER A 29 -0.19 17.98 -4.01
CA SER A 29 0.16 16.69 -4.61
C SER A 29 1.60 16.29 -4.26
N GLN A 30 2.55 17.21 -4.40
CA GLN A 30 3.96 16.98 -4.09
C GLN A 30 4.16 16.67 -2.60
N ASN A 31 3.51 17.42 -1.71
CA ASN A 31 3.57 17.19 -0.26
C ASN A 31 3.02 15.82 0.13
N ALA A 32 1.89 15.42 -0.45
CA ALA A 32 1.30 14.10 -0.21
C ALA A 32 2.21 12.97 -0.73
N SER A 33 2.74 13.14 -1.95
CA SER A 33 3.65 12.19 -2.61
C SER A 33 4.93 11.96 -1.81
N THR A 34 5.58 13.03 -1.35
CA THR A 34 6.82 12.99 -0.55
C THR A 34 6.66 12.19 0.75
N LEU A 35 5.45 12.21 1.33
CA LEU A 35 5.11 11.47 2.54
C LEU A 35 4.52 10.08 2.26
N GLY A 36 4.43 9.68 0.99
CA GLY A 36 3.90 8.39 0.57
C GLY A 36 2.41 8.18 0.85
N ILE A 37 1.63 9.24 1.08
CA ILE A 37 0.19 9.15 1.40
C ILE A 37 -0.67 9.75 0.30
N THR A 38 -1.96 9.42 0.30
CA THR A 38 -2.91 9.97 -0.67
C THR A 38 -3.21 11.44 -0.35
N ILE A 39 -3.54 12.24 -1.38
CA ILE A 39 -3.94 13.65 -1.21
C ILE A 39 -5.06 13.80 -0.16
N PRO A 40 -6.16 12.99 -0.20
CA PRO A 40 -7.20 13.10 0.82
C PRO A 40 -6.73 12.72 2.23
N ASP A 41 -5.81 11.75 2.39
CA ASP A 41 -5.25 11.42 3.71
C ASP A 41 -4.33 12.53 4.23
N TYR A 42 -3.55 13.16 3.34
CA TYR A 42 -2.73 14.32 3.68
C TYR A 42 -3.60 15.47 4.20
N ILE A 43 -4.62 15.88 3.45
CA ILE A 43 -5.57 16.94 3.86
C ILE A 43 -6.19 16.59 5.22
N ARG A 44 -6.74 15.37 5.37
CA ARG A 44 -7.37 14.95 6.63
C ARG A 44 -6.40 15.06 7.81
N LYS A 45 -5.17 14.56 7.66
CA LYS A 45 -4.19 14.60 8.75
C LYS A 45 -3.82 16.03 9.12
N ARG A 46 -3.57 16.90 8.12
CA ARG A 46 -3.29 18.32 8.34
C ARG A 46 -4.43 19.04 9.07
N VAL A 47 -5.67 18.89 8.61
CA VAL A 47 -6.83 19.61 9.17
C VAL A 47 -7.21 19.11 10.57
N THR A 48 -7.06 17.80 10.83
CA THR A 48 -7.39 17.20 12.14
C THR A 48 -6.25 17.25 13.16
N GLY A 49 -5.11 17.85 12.82
CA GLY A 49 -3.93 17.90 13.69
C GLY A 49 -3.26 16.53 13.93
N LYS A 50 -3.61 15.51 13.14
CA LYS A 50 -3.00 14.18 13.26
C LYS A 50 -1.58 14.18 12.72
N THR A 51 -0.72 13.38 13.33
CA THR A 51 0.69 13.27 12.94
C THR A 51 0.83 12.79 11.49
N LEU A 52 1.64 13.51 10.74
CA LEU A 52 2.09 13.09 9.42
C LEU A 52 3.18 12.01 9.56
N PRO A 53 3.33 11.13 8.56
CA PRO A 53 4.47 10.22 8.51
C PRO A 53 5.78 11.00 8.64
N ARG A 54 6.69 10.54 9.53
CA ARG A 54 7.99 11.20 9.72
C ARG A 54 8.99 10.86 8.62
N LYS A 55 8.86 9.69 8.01
CA LYS A 55 9.76 9.22 6.97
C LYS A 55 9.26 9.67 5.61
N ARG A 56 10.09 10.43 4.90
CA ARG A 56 9.89 10.70 3.47
C ARG A 56 10.17 9.40 2.71
N ILE A 57 9.29 9.05 1.80
CA ILE A 57 9.49 7.91 0.91
C ILE A 57 10.01 8.49 -0.41
N LEU A 58 11.16 8.01 -0.90
CA LEU A 58 11.62 8.36 -2.24
C LEU A 58 10.55 7.92 -3.25
N LEU A 59 10.34 8.69 -4.32
CA LEU A 59 9.29 8.34 -5.30
C LEU A 59 9.47 6.92 -5.85
N GLU A 60 10.73 6.50 -6.03
CA GLU A 60 11.15 5.19 -6.52
C GLU A 60 10.72 4.06 -5.57
N ASP A 61 10.84 4.27 -4.26
CA ASP A 61 10.47 3.29 -3.22
C ASP A 61 8.95 3.15 -3.04
N ARG A 62 8.17 4.14 -3.48
CA ARG A 62 6.71 4.16 -3.25
C ARG A 62 6.02 3.05 -4.03
N GLN A 63 6.43 2.82 -5.27
CA GLN A 63 5.86 1.74 -6.09
C GLN A 63 6.21 0.38 -5.48
N LEU A 64 7.45 0.21 -5.05
CA LEU A 64 7.90 -0.99 -4.33
C LEU A 64 7.05 -1.25 -3.06
N PHE A 65 6.82 -0.22 -2.25
CA PHE A 65 6.03 -0.34 -1.02
C PHE A 65 4.56 -0.75 -1.30
N ILE A 66 3.97 -0.22 -2.37
CA ILE A 66 2.60 -0.59 -2.78
C ILE A 66 2.55 -2.06 -3.19
N GLU A 67 3.51 -2.52 -3.99
CA GLU A 67 3.55 -3.93 -4.43
C GLU A 67 3.80 -4.88 -3.26
N LEU A 68 4.69 -4.53 -2.32
CA LEU A 68 4.88 -5.31 -1.09
C LEU A 68 3.59 -5.39 -0.25
N GLY A 69 2.85 -4.29 -0.14
CA GLY A 69 1.55 -4.28 0.53
C GLY A 69 0.51 -5.18 -0.15
N ARG A 70 0.50 -5.25 -1.48
CA ARG A 70 -0.36 -6.16 -2.25
C ARG A 70 0.01 -7.62 -2.01
N ILE A 71 1.29 -7.96 -2.02
CA ILE A 71 1.80 -9.30 -1.73
C ILE A 71 1.42 -9.72 -0.31
N GLY A 72 1.65 -8.85 0.69
CA GLY A 72 1.27 -9.13 2.08
C GLY A 72 -0.23 -9.38 2.25
N ASN A 73 -1.08 -8.61 1.56
CA ASN A 73 -2.53 -8.84 1.55
C ASN A 73 -2.92 -10.18 0.91
N ASN A 74 -2.24 -10.60 -0.17
CA ASN A 74 -2.48 -11.89 -0.81
C ASN A 74 -2.08 -13.03 0.13
N ILE A 75 -0.92 -12.95 0.77
CA ILE A 75 -0.48 -13.93 1.77
C ILE A 75 -1.50 -14.04 2.90
N ASN A 76 -1.94 -12.90 3.47
CA ASN A 76 -2.92 -12.90 4.55
C ASN A 76 -4.25 -13.56 4.14
N GLN A 77 -4.69 -13.37 2.89
CA GLN A 77 -5.87 -14.04 2.36
C GLN A 77 -5.66 -15.56 2.21
N LEU A 78 -4.48 -15.99 1.76
CA LEU A 78 -4.13 -17.41 1.65
C LEU A 78 -4.08 -18.07 3.03
N THR A 79 -3.39 -17.47 4.00
CA THR A 79 -3.32 -17.95 5.38
C THR A 79 -4.72 -18.07 5.99
N LYS A 80 -5.59 -17.08 5.76
CA LYS A 80 -6.97 -17.12 6.23
C LYS A 80 -7.78 -18.26 5.60
N LYS A 81 -7.61 -18.53 4.30
CA LYS A 81 -8.29 -19.64 3.61
C LYS A 81 -7.85 -21.00 4.16
N VAL A 82 -6.54 -21.16 4.40
CA VAL A 82 -5.97 -22.38 5.00
C VAL A 82 -6.47 -22.58 6.43
N HIS A 83 -6.45 -21.53 7.26
CA HIS A 83 -6.90 -21.58 8.64
C HIS A 83 -8.40 -21.93 8.78
N LEU A 84 -9.22 -21.61 7.78
CA LEU A 84 -10.65 -21.95 7.74
C LEU A 84 -10.93 -23.40 7.27
N GLY A 85 -9.90 -24.24 7.11
CA GLY A 85 -10.06 -25.66 6.80
C GLY A 85 -10.46 -25.96 5.36
N MET A 86 -10.36 -24.99 4.44
CA MET A 86 -10.53 -25.27 3.01
C MET A 86 -9.35 -26.14 2.55
N LYS A 87 -9.60 -27.44 2.36
CA LYS A 87 -8.63 -28.39 1.81
C LYS A 87 -8.09 -27.86 0.47
N HIS A 88 -6.77 -27.79 0.37
CA HIS A 88 -6.04 -27.20 -0.73
C HIS A 88 -6.41 -27.80 -2.10
N PRO A 89 -6.74 -26.99 -3.11
CA PRO A 89 -6.54 -27.40 -4.49
C PRO A 89 -5.02 -27.42 -4.76
N PRO A 90 -4.45 -28.46 -5.41
CA PRO A 90 -3.02 -28.54 -5.75
C PRO A 90 -2.48 -27.31 -6.50
N MET A 91 -3.39 -26.57 -7.14
CA MET A 91 -3.15 -25.28 -7.79
C MET A 91 -2.54 -24.20 -6.88
N LEU A 92 -2.77 -24.24 -5.56
CA LEU A 92 -2.27 -23.25 -4.61
C LEU A 92 -0.76 -23.40 -4.34
N ILE A 93 -0.26 -24.64 -4.37
CA ILE A 93 1.18 -24.94 -4.24
C ILE A 93 1.93 -24.38 -5.45
N ASN A 94 1.36 -24.57 -6.64
CA ASN A 94 1.95 -24.07 -7.88
C ASN A 94 2.01 -22.53 -7.90
N GLN A 95 0.94 -21.86 -7.47
CA GLN A 95 0.92 -20.39 -7.36
C GLN A 95 1.92 -19.84 -6.33
N LEU A 96 2.15 -20.56 -5.23
CA LEU A 96 3.15 -20.17 -4.23
C LEU A 96 4.59 -20.37 -4.73
N ALA A 97 4.84 -21.43 -5.49
CA ALA A 97 6.14 -21.66 -6.12
C ALA A 97 6.45 -20.57 -7.16
N GLU A 98 5.44 -20.19 -7.95
CA GLU A 98 5.55 -19.13 -8.95
C GLU A 98 5.82 -17.76 -8.31
N LEU A 99 5.11 -17.44 -7.22
CA LEU A 99 5.36 -16.24 -6.43
C LEU A 99 6.79 -16.20 -5.86
N LYS A 100 7.29 -17.33 -5.36
CA LYS A 100 8.66 -17.45 -4.85
C LYS A 100 9.69 -17.17 -5.96
N ASN A 101 9.49 -17.74 -7.15
CA ASN A 101 10.38 -17.51 -8.30
C ASN A 101 10.41 -16.04 -8.72
N ILE A 102 9.26 -15.36 -8.74
CA ILE A 102 9.19 -13.92 -9.06
C ILE A 102 9.95 -13.10 -8.00
N LEU A 103 9.81 -13.45 -6.72
CA LEU A 103 10.54 -12.77 -5.64
C LEU A 103 12.05 -12.99 -5.74
N ASP A 104 12.49 -14.21 -6.06
CA ASP A 104 13.92 -14.53 -6.23
C ASP A 104 14.51 -13.79 -7.45
N MET A 105 13.76 -13.68 -8.55
CA MET A 105 14.14 -12.89 -9.72
C MET A 105 14.27 -11.40 -9.38
N LEU A 106 13.28 -10.83 -8.67
CA LEU A 106 13.34 -9.42 -8.24
C LEU A 106 14.51 -9.16 -7.30
N LYS A 107 14.76 -10.07 -6.35
CA LYS A 107 15.91 -9.99 -5.46
C LYS A 107 17.22 -10.00 -6.25
N SER A 108 17.36 -10.87 -7.24
CA SER A 108 18.57 -10.95 -8.06
C SER A 108 18.79 -9.69 -8.91
N ASN A 109 17.73 -9.05 -9.39
CA ASN A 109 17.82 -7.83 -10.16
C ASN A 109 18.22 -6.63 -9.30
N ILE A 110 17.68 -6.53 -8.08
CA ILE A 110 18.09 -5.50 -7.11
C ILE A 110 19.57 -5.66 -6.76
N VAL A 111 20.02 -6.88 -6.45
CA VAL A 111 21.44 -7.16 -6.12
C VAL A 111 22.37 -6.84 -7.30
N LYS A 112 21.95 -7.06 -8.55
CA LYS A 112 22.75 -6.71 -9.74
C LYS A 112 22.81 -5.20 -10.00
N SER A 113 21.75 -4.46 -9.68
CA SER A 113 21.73 -3.00 -9.80
C SER A 113 22.66 -2.33 -8.79
N ASP A 114 22.81 -2.90 -7.59
CA ASP A 114 23.75 -2.42 -6.57
C ASP A 114 25.22 -2.71 -6.94
N CYS A 115 25.51 -3.72 -7.77
CA CYS A 115 26.87 -4.03 -8.24
C CYS A 115 27.33 -3.21 -9.46
N GLN A 116 26.46 -2.40 -10.08
CA GLN A 116 26.82 -1.52 -11.22
C GLN A 116 27.06 -0.06 -10.80
N ALA A 117 27.00 0.21 -9.49
CA ALA A 117 27.18 1.54 -8.90
C ALA A 117 28.52 1.71 -8.15
N ASP A 118 29.48 0.79 -8.35
CA ASP A 118 30.88 0.89 -7.90
C ASP A 118 31.83 1.09 -9.10
#